data_AF-A0A932S1P7-F1
#
_entry.id   AF-A0A932S1P7-F1
#
_cell.length_a   1.000
_cell.length_b   1.000
_cell.length_c   1.000
_cell.angle_alpha   90.00
_cell.angle_beta   90.00
_cell.angle_gamma   90.00
#
_symmetry.space_group_name_H-M   'P 1'
#
loop_
_entity.id
_entity.type
_entity.pdbx_description
1 polymer ?
#
loop_
_entity_poly.entity_id
_entity_poly.type
_entity_poly.pdbx_seq_one_letter_code
_entity_poly.pdbx_strand_id
1 'polypeptide(L)'
;MYIATTTHALGPFKHVDVLADRLIADGTHYQLSILGEYKLLKDSDYTPPPDLVALQREIVNSTQGRLDAFARARGYDSILSACTYVTSQIPKFAHEGQMAVQSRDATWAKLYQILADVEAHKRPVPTCFADVEADLPALNWE
;
A
#
# COMPACT_ATOMS: atom_id res chain seq x y z
N MET A 1 -22.95 -4.19 -5.01
CA MET A 1 -21.93 -5.25 -5.22
C MET A 1 -21.88 -5.53 -6.73
N TYR A 2 -20.68 -5.54 -7.34
CA TYR A 2 -20.54 -5.79 -8.79
C TYR A 2 -20.18 -7.26 -8.99
N ILE A 3 -20.91 -7.97 -9.85
CA ILE A 3 -20.62 -9.37 -10.20
C ILE A 3 -20.18 -9.40 -11.65
N ALA A 4 -18.89 -9.66 -11.88
CA ALA A 4 -18.35 -9.86 -13.22
C ALA A 4 -18.25 -11.36 -13.51
N THR A 5 -18.72 -11.77 -14.68
CA THR A 5 -18.46 -13.11 -15.22
C THR A 5 -17.45 -13.01 -16.36
N THR A 6 -16.82 -14.13 -16.74
CA THR A 6 -15.85 -14.20 -17.85
C THR A 6 -16.41 -13.73 -19.19
N THR A 7 -17.73 -13.61 -19.34
CA THR A 7 -18.37 -13.25 -20.61
C THR A 7 -19.19 -11.96 -20.55
N HIS A 8 -19.68 -11.52 -19.39
CA HIS A 8 -20.50 -10.31 -19.27
C HIS A 8 -20.35 -9.62 -17.89
N ALA A 9 -20.43 -8.29 -17.90
CA ALA A 9 -20.66 -7.46 -16.72
C ALA A 9 -22.16 -7.41 -16.43
N LEU A 10 -22.58 -7.96 -15.29
CA LEU A 10 -23.93 -7.78 -14.78
C LEU A 10 -23.92 -6.44 -14.02
N GLY A 11 -24.75 -5.49 -14.44
CA GLY A 11 -24.68 -4.08 -14.04
C GLY A 11 -24.85 -3.80 -12.53
N PRO A 12 -25.02 -2.52 -12.13
CA PRO A 12 -25.14 -2.19 -10.72
C PRO A 12 -26.47 -2.69 -10.13
N PHE A 13 -26.40 -3.62 -9.18
CA PHE A 13 -27.55 -4.12 -8.43
C PHE A 13 -27.64 -3.49 -7.04
N LYS A 14 -28.88 -3.21 -6.58
CA LYS A 14 -29.13 -2.70 -5.22
C LYS A 14 -29.19 -3.83 -4.20
N HIS A 15 -29.72 -4.98 -4.59
CA HIS A 15 -29.84 -6.17 -3.76
C HIS A 15 -29.53 -7.43 -4.58
N VAL A 16 -28.74 -8.33 -4.00
CA VAL A 16 -28.40 -9.61 -4.63
C VAL A 16 -28.51 -10.72 -3.58
N ASP A 17 -29.39 -11.69 -3.85
CA ASP A 17 -29.49 -12.94 -3.11
C ASP A 17 -28.80 -14.07 -3.88
N VAL A 18 -27.94 -14.82 -3.20
CA VAL A 18 -27.26 -15.99 -3.75
C VAL A 18 -27.91 -17.25 -3.21
N LEU A 19 -28.55 -18.02 -4.09
CA LEU A 19 -29.11 -19.33 -3.78
C LEU A 19 -28.24 -20.44 -4.38
N ALA A 20 -28.44 -21.68 -3.94
CA ALA A 20 -27.63 -22.81 -4.38
C ALA A 20 -27.68 -23.08 -5.90
N ASP A 21 -28.76 -22.68 -6.58
CA ASP A 21 -29.00 -22.93 -8.00
C ASP A 21 -29.15 -21.65 -8.85
N ARG A 22 -29.24 -20.47 -8.23
CA ARG A 22 -29.53 -19.20 -8.93
C ARG A 22 -29.06 -17.97 -8.15
N LEU A 23 -28.81 -16.89 -8.88
CA LEU A 23 -28.66 -15.55 -8.34
C LEU A 23 -29.97 -14.80 -8.54
N ILE A 24 -30.45 -14.08 -7.53
CA ILE A 24 -31.57 -13.14 -7.68
C ILE A 24 -31.00 -11.75 -7.49
N ALA A 25 -31.07 -10.90 -8.51
CA ALA A 25 -30.60 -9.52 -8.41
C ALA A 25 -31.75 -8.56 -8.74
N ASP A 26 -32.10 -7.71 -7.78
CA ASP A 26 -33.24 -6.79 -7.85
C ASP A 26 -34.55 -7.46 -8.33
N GLY A 27 -34.78 -8.72 -7.90
CA GLY A 27 -35.95 -9.54 -8.27
C GLY A 27 -35.83 -10.28 -9.60
N THR A 28 -34.75 -10.07 -10.36
CA THR A 28 -34.47 -10.81 -11.61
C THR A 28 -33.69 -12.07 -11.32
N HIS A 29 -34.16 -13.21 -11.84
CA HIS A 29 -33.52 -14.50 -11.66
C HIS A 29 -32.45 -14.75 -12.74
N TYR A 30 -31.24 -15.08 -12.32
CA TYR A 30 -30.12 -15.46 -13.17
C TYR A 30 -29.70 -16.89 -12.82
N GLN A 31 -29.57 -17.73 -13.84
CA GLN A 31 -29.09 -19.09 -13.66
C GLN A 31 -27.59 -19.06 -13.34
N LEU A 32 -27.19 -19.72 -12.25
CA LEU A 32 -25.80 -19.82 -11.84
C LEU A 32 -25.24 -21.17 -12.33
N SER A 33 -24.33 -21.13 -13.29
CA SER A 33 -23.57 -22.31 -13.73
C SER A 33 -22.12 -22.13 -13.32
N ILE A 34 -21.69 -22.84 -12.27
CA ILE A 34 -20.29 -22.88 -11.85
C ILE A 34 -19.62 -24.04 -12.58
N LEU A 35 -18.63 -23.74 -13.41
CA LEU A 35 -17.84 -24.74 -14.11
C LEU A 35 -16.60 -25.06 -13.26
N GLY A 36 -16.52 -26.29 -12.74
CA GLY A 36 -15.41 -26.77 -11.90
C GLY A 36 -15.83 -27.09 -10.46
N GLU A 37 -14.85 -27.49 -9.63
CA GLU A 37 -15.07 -27.67 -8.20
C GLU A 37 -15.18 -26.31 -7.50
N TYR A 38 -16.17 -26.16 -6.63
CA TYR A 38 -16.38 -24.95 -5.84
C TYR A 38 -16.68 -25.28 -4.39
N LYS A 39 -16.37 -24.33 -3.49
CA LYS A 39 -16.71 -24.41 -2.07
C LYS A 39 -17.43 -23.13 -1.67
N LEU A 40 -18.65 -23.28 -1.15
CA LEU A 40 -19.36 -22.19 -0.51
C LEU A 40 -18.75 -21.97 0.89
N LEU A 41 -18.29 -20.77 1.16
CA LEU A 41 -17.81 -20.35 2.48
C LEU A 41 -18.97 -19.64 3.21
N LYS A 42 -19.06 -19.81 4.52
CA LYS A 42 -19.92 -18.93 5.35
C LYS A 42 -19.25 -17.56 5.44
N ASP A 43 -20.04 -16.50 5.60
CA ASP A 43 -19.51 -15.14 5.78
C ASP A 43 -18.48 -15.05 6.92
N SER A 44 -18.66 -15.83 7.99
CA SER A 44 -17.71 -15.91 9.11
C SER A 44 -16.33 -16.46 8.73
N ASP A 45 -16.25 -17.18 7.62
CA ASP A 45 -15.06 -17.87 7.14
C ASP A 45 -14.40 -17.10 5.98
N TYR A 46 -15.01 -15.98 5.56
CA TYR A 46 -14.45 -15.09 4.56
C TYR A 46 -13.49 -14.10 5.23
N THR A 47 -12.19 -14.35 5.07
CA THR A 47 -11.18 -13.29 5.20
C THR A 47 -11.16 -12.51 3.89
N PRO A 48 -11.57 -11.21 3.88
CA PRO A 48 -11.42 -10.40 2.70
C PRO A 48 -9.96 -10.39 2.25
N PRO A 49 -9.68 -10.41 0.93
CA PRO A 49 -8.35 -10.19 0.43
C PRO A 49 -7.75 -8.94 1.08
N PRO A 50 -6.44 -8.93 1.40
CA PRO A 50 -5.79 -7.73 1.91
C PRO A 50 -6.11 -6.54 1.01
N ASP A 51 -6.63 -5.47 1.61
CA ASP A 51 -6.83 -4.21 0.88
C ASP A 51 -5.46 -3.65 0.53
N LEU A 52 -5.01 -3.93 -0.70
CA LEU A 52 -3.69 -3.53 -1.19
C LEU A 52 -3.51 -2.02 -1.18
N VAL A 53 -4.59 -1.25 -1.32
CA VAL A 53 -4.54 0.22 -1.25
C VAL A 53 -4.32 0.68 0.19
N ALA A 54 -5.02 0.06 1.16
CA ALA A 54 -4.79 0.34 2.58
C ALA A 54 -3.37 -0.06 3.01
N LEU A 55 -2.87 -1.21 2.55
CA LEU A 55 -1.51 -1.66 2.80
C LEU A 55 -0.47 -0.70 2.20
N GLN A 56 -0.62 -0.31 0.94
CA GLN A 56 0.29 0.65 0.31
C GLN A 56 0.31 1.97 1.07
N ARG A 57 -0.85 2.45 1.53
CA ARG A 57 -0.95 3.67 2.35
C ARG A 57 -0.25 3.53 3.69
N GLU A 58 -0.40 2.39 4.35
CA GLU A 58 0.30 2.07 5.60
C GLU A 58 1.81 2.15 5.38
N ILE A 59 2.34 1.45 4.39
CA ILE A 59 3.76 1.42 4.06
C ILE A 59 4.32 2.83 3.76
N VAL A 60 3.61 3.62 2.96
CA VAL A 60 4.02 4.99 2.63
C VAL A 60 4.01 5.88 3.88
N ASN A 61 2.99 5.79 4.71
CA ASN A 61 2.90 6.56 5.95
C ASN A 61 4.00 6.16 6.95
N SER A 62 4.27 4.87 7.10
CA SER A 62 5.33 4.34 7.96
C SER A 62 6.72 4.77 7.47
N THR A 63 6.94 4.81 6.15
CA THR A 63 8.18 5.33 5.55
C THR A 63 8.37 6.82 5.85
N GLN A 64 7.32 7.64 5.69
CA GLN A 64 7.37 9.06 6.06
C GLN A 64 7.62 9.23 7.55
N GLY A 65 6.95 8.46 8.40
CA GLY A 65 7.14 8.48 9.86
C GLY A 65 8.56 8.13 10.28
N ARG A 66 9.20 7.15 9.63
CA ARG A 66 10.60 6.76 9.83
C ARG A 66 11.56 7.92 9.50
N LEU A 67 11.38 8.58 8.36
CA LEU A 67 12.17 9.74 7.96
C LEU A 67 11.99 10.93 8.93
N ASP A 68 10.75 11.18 9.35
CA ASP A 68 10.47 12.25 10.30
C ASP A 68 11.03 11.96 11.69
N ALA A 69 11.01 10.71 12.15
CA ALA A 69 11.61 10.30 13.41
C ALA A 69 13.13 10.50 13.39
N PHE A 70 13.78 10.16 12.27
CA PHE A 70 15.19 10.42 12.05
C PHE A 70 15.53 11.92 12.15
N ALA A 71 14.74 12.78 11.50
CA ALA A 71 14.91 14.24 11.59
C ALA A 71 14.67 14.78 13.01
N ARG A 72 13.63 14.32 13.70
CA ARG A 72 13.31 14.70 15.08
C ARG A 72 14.42 14.37 16.07
N ALA A 73 15.24 13.36 15.80
CA ALA A 73 16.41 13.05 16.64
C ALA A 73 17.44 14.20 16.71
N ARG A 74 17.40 15.16 15.78
CA ARG A 74 18.21 16.40 15.82
C ARG A 74 17.39 17.67 16.09
N GLY A 75 16.14 17.53 16.53
CA GLY A 75 15.29 18.66 16.93
C GLY A 75 14.57 19.36 15.79
N TYR A 76 14.53 18.77 14.59
CA TYR A 76 13.66 19.24 13.50
C TYR A 76 12.22 18.77 13.69
N ASP A 77 11.24 19.50 13.16
CA ASP A 77 9.83 19.09 13.23
C ASP A 77 9.56 17.81 12.41
N SER A 78 10.20 17.70 11.24
CA SER A 78 10.04 16.64 10.25
C SER A 78 11.23 16.59 9.30
N ILE A 79 11.32 15.56 8.45
CA ILE A 79 12.35 15.47 7.42
C ILE A 79 12.27 16.66 6.46
N LEU A 80 11.06 17.16 6.17
CA LEU A 80 10.84 18.33 5.32
C LEU A 80 11.53 19.56 5.92
N SER A 81 11.35 19.79 7.23
CA SER A 81 11.99 20.90 7.95
C SER A 81 13.51 20.82 7.85
N ALA A 82 14.10 19.64 8.12
CA ALA A 82 15.55 19.43 7.98
C ALA A 82 16.06 19.75 6.56
N CYS A 83 15.37 19.26 5.53
CA CYS A 83 15.74 19.51 4.13
C CYS A 83 15.75 21.00 3.75
N THR A 84 14.96 21.85 4.39
CA THR A 84 14.92 23.30 4.07
C THR A 84 16.24 24.02 4.37
N TYR A 85 17.08 23.46 5.24
CA TYR A 85 18.34 24.06 5.67
C TYR A 85 19.52 23.78 4.74
N VAL A 86 19.33 23.06 3.63
CA VAL A 86 20.41 22.68 2.70
C VAL A 86 21.27 23.85 2.21
N THR A 87 20.70 25.06 2.11
CA THR A 87 21.40 26.29 1.72
C THR A 87 21.70 27.25 2.89
N SER A 88 21.60 26.78 4.13
CA SER A 88 21.86 27.59 5.32
C SER A 88 23.29 28.13 5.33
N GLN A 89 23.47 29.36 5.80
CA GLN A 89 24.81 29.93 6.02
C GLN A 89 25.51 29.36 7.27
N ILE A 90 24.78 28.61 8.10
CA ILE A 90 25.33 27.93 9.27
C ILE A 90 25.79 26.52 8.82
N PRO A 91 27.11 26.21 8.85
CA PRO A 91 27.65 24.98 8.27
C PRO A 91 27.00 23.70 8.80
N LYS A 92 26.69 23.65 10.09
CA LYS A 92 25.99 22.52 10.72
C LYS A 92 24.65 22.23 10.04
N PHE A 93 23.80 23.25 9.88
CA PHE A 93 22.47 23.07 9.33
C PHE A 93 22.49 22.82 7.82
N ALA A 94 23.46 23.39 7.10
CA ALA A 94 23.67 23.07 5.69
C ALA A 94 24.03 21.59 5.49
N HIS A 95 24.97 21.08 6.29
CA HIS A 95 25.36 19.67 6.26
C HIS A 95 24.19 18.75 6.60
N GLU A 96 23.50 19.00 7.72
CA GLU A 96 22.33 18.22 8.14
C GLU A 96 21.22 18.26 7.08
N GLY A 97 20.93 19.44 6.49
CA GLY A 97 19.94 19.56 5.42
C GLY A 97 20.32 18.77 4.17
N GLN A 98 21.59 18.74 3.80
CA GLN A 98 22.09 17.94 2.68
C GLN A 98 21.94 16.43 2.93
N MET A 99 22.24 15.96 4.15
CA MET A 99 22.06 14.56 4.56
C MET A 99 20.59 14.16 4.61
N ALA A 100 19.72 15.04 5.10
CA ALA A 100 18.28 14.83 5.13
C ALA A 100 17.71 14.66 3.71
N VAL A 101 18.11 15.52 2.76
CA VAL A 101 17.70 15.41 1.36
C VAL A 101 18.16 14.09 0.75
N GLN A 102 19.44 13.75 0.90
CA GLN A 102 19.99 12.50 0.35
C GLN A 102 19.29 11.26 0.91
N SER A 103 19.09 11.22 2.23
CA SER A 103 18.40 10.13 2.92
C SER A 103 16.95 9.99 2.47
N ARG A 104 16.23 11.10 2.36
CA ARG A 104 14.85 11.15 1.89
C ARG A 104 14.74 10.65 0.46
N ASP A 105 15.58 11.16 -0.43
CA ASP A 105 15.52 10.85 -1.86
C ASP A 105 15.88 9.37 -2.10
N ALA A 106 16.93 8.86 -1.45
CA ALA A 106 17.31 7.45 -1.54
C ALA A 106 16.23 6.52 -0.99
N THR A 107 15.59 6.89 0.13
CA THR A 107 14.51 6.11 0.74
C THR A 107 13.29 6.03 -0.18
N TRP A 108 12.83 7.15 -0.74
CA TRP A 108 11.68 7.14 -1.64
C TRP A 108 11.98 6.43 -2.95
N ALA A 109 13.17 6.64 -3.53
CA ALA A 109 13.59 5.94 -4.74
C ALA A 109 13.56 4.42 -4.53
N LYS A 110 14.10 3.94 -3.41
CA LYS A 110 14.10 2.52 -3.07
C LYS A 110 12.71 1.97 -2.80
N LEU A 111 11.87 2.70 -2.05
CA LEU A 111 10.50 2.27 -1.78
C LEU A 111 9.70 2.13 -3.08
N TYR A 112 9.74 3.14 -3.96
CA TYR A 112 9.00 3.07 -5.22
C TYR A 112 9.53 2.00 -6.16
N GLN A 113 10.84 1.71 -6.14
CA GLN A 113 11.37 0.54 -6.83
C GLN A 113 10.76 -0.77 -6.31
N ILE A 114 10.68 -0.95 -4.99
CA ILE A 114 10.08 -2.15 -4.38
C ILE A 114 8.62 -2.28 -4.78
N LEU A 115 7.84 -1.19 -4.72
CA LEU A 115 6.44 -1.19 -5.13
C LEU A 115 6.27 -1.55 -6.62
N ALA A 116 7.13 -1.00 -7.50
CA ALA A 116 7.14 -1.35 -8.92
C ALA A 116 7.51 -2.83 -9.16
N ASP A 117 8.45 -3.38 -8.38
CA ASP A 117 8.81 -4.81 -8.47
C ASP A 117 7.67 -5.72 -8.00
N VAL A 118 6.84 -5.29 -7.04
CA VAL A 118 5.62 -5.99 -6.61
C VAL A 118 4.58 -5.96 -7.73
N GLU A 119 4.31 -4.79 -8.33
CA GLU A 119 3.38 -4.66 -9.47
C GLU A 119 3.83 -5.50 -10.68
N ALA A 120 5.14 -5.56 -10.93
CA ALA A 120 5.74 -6.38 -11.98
C ALA A 120 5.82 -7.88 -11.63
N HIS A 121 5.29 -8.31 -10.48
CA HIS A 121 5.32 -9.69 -9.98
C HIS A 121 6.74 -10.27 -9.84
N LYS A 122 7.75 -9.40 -9.67
CA LYS A 122 9.16 -9.79 -9.42
C LYS A 122 9.43 -10.02 -7.94
N ARG A 123 8.57 -9.51 -7.07
CA ARG A 123 8.60 -9.66 -5.62
C ARG A 123 7.21 -10.01 -5.10
N PRO A 124 7.08 -10.86 -4.06
CA PRO A 124 5.81 -11.03 -3.36
C PRO A 124 5.31 -9.72 -2.75
N VAL A 125 3.99 -9.57 -2.69
CA VAL A 125 3.33 -8.45 -2.01
C VAL A 125 3.74 -8.47 -0.52
N PRO A 126 4.25 -7.36 0.04
CA PRO A 126 4.58 -7.29 1.46
C PRO A 126 3.32 -7.46 2.31
N THR A 127 3.49 -7.90 3.56
CA THR A 127 2.38 -8.01 4.52
C THR A 127 2.28 -6.80 5.44
N CYS A 128 3.40 -6.10 5.66
CA CYS A 128 3.49 -4.89 6.48
C CYS A 128 4.74 -4.08 6.13
N PHE A 129 4.88 -2.88 6.71
CA PHE A 129 6.09 -2.05 6.55
C PHE A 129 7.42 -2.76 6.90
N ALA A 130 7.46 -3.65 7.90
CA ALA A 130 8.70 -4.32 8.29
C ALA A 130 9.31 -5.16 7.14
N ASP A 131 8.47 -5.68 6.23
CA ASP A 131 8.92 -6.46 5.07
C ASP A 131 9.65 -5.60 4.01
N VAL A 132 9.44 -4.28 4.02
CA VAL A 132 10.13 -3.35 3.12
C VAL A 132 11.19 -2.54 3.84
N GLU A 133 11.06 -2.31 5.14
CA GLU A 133 11.98 -1.50 5.94
C GLU A 133 13.42 -2.01 5.87
N ALA A 134 13.61 -3.33 5.90
CA ALA A 134 14.93 -3.97 5.82
C ALA A 134 15.68 -3.66 4.52
N ASP A 135 14.96 -3.34 3.44
CA ASP A 135 15.55 -3.02 2.13
C ASP A 135 15.75 -1.51 1.94
N LEU A 136 15.21 -0.68 2.84
CA LEU A 136 15.38 0.77 2.77
C LEU A 136 16.81 1.15 3.19
N PRO A 137 17.39 2.22 2.60
CA PRO A 137 18.71 2.69 2.99
C PRO A 137 18.77 3.03 4.48
N ALA A 138 19.93 2.79 5.09
CA ALA A 138 20.21 3.25 6.45
C ALA A 138 20.15 4.79 6.50
N LEU A 139 19.62 5.32 7.61
CA LEU A 139 19.55 6.75 7.84
C LEU A 139 20.68 7.15 8.78
N ASN A 140 21.56 8.03 8.31
CA ASN A 140 22.69 8.54 9.08
C ASN A 140 22.90 10.03 8.82
N TRP A 141 23.61 10.67 9.73
CA TRP A 141 23.94 12.09 9.67
C TRP A 141 25.43 12.33 9.36
N GLU A 142 26.14 11.29 8.96
CA GLU A 142 27.59 11.22 8.75
C GLU A 142 27.91 10.79 7.31
#